data_AF-A0A800AS59-F1
#
_entry.id   AF-A0A800AS59-F1
#
_cell.length_a   1.000
_cell.length_b   1.000
_cell.length_c   1.000
_cell.angle_alpha   90.00
_cell.angle_beta   90.00
_cell.angle_gamma   90.00
#
_symmetry.space_group_name_H-M   'P 1'
#
loop_
_entity.id
_entity.type
_entity.pdbx_description
1 polymer ?
#
loop_
_entity_poly.entity_id
_entity_poly.type
_entity_poly.pdbx_seq_one_letter_code
_entity_poly.pdbx_strand_id
1 'polypeptide(L)'
;MRFEVKENKIRAGYGHSIKVEPKERCRELFTFLFDGTSPENLRSILKEGLNLQRRIFVHFSSTLEDAHAVGKRKSPKPVILKIETKRASKEVSFWKEANMYLAKSIPPQYIHVLDN
;
A
#
# COMPACT_ATOMS: atom_id res chain seq x y z
N MET A 1 4.22 30.67 9.93
CA MET A 1 3.42 29.45 9.69
C MET A 1 3.25 28.76 11.03
N ARG A 2 2.01 28.73 11.56
CA ARG A 2 1.72 28.35 12.95
C ARG A 2 1.86 26.83 13.13
N PHE A 3 2.75 26.42 14.03
CA PHE A 3 2.83 25.04 14.52
C PHE A 3 1.76 24.86 15.60
N GLU A 4 0.78 24.00 15.35
CA GLU A 4 -0.14 23.56 16.40
C GLU A 4 0.57 22.46 17.23
N VAL A 5 1.11 22.88 18.37
CA VAL A 5 1.62 21.98 19.41
C VAL A 5 0.41 21.55 20.24
N LYS A 6 -0.12 20.36 19.96
CA LYS A 6 -0.97 19.62 20.90
C LYS A 6 -0.14 18.53 21.57
N GLU A 7 0.24 18.86 22.80
CA GLU A 7 0.60 17.99 23.93
C GLU A 7 1.05 16.55 23.60
N ASN A 8 2.35 16.35 23.82
CA ASN A 8 2.93 15.14 24.41
C ASN A 8 3.06 13.84 23.60
N LYS A 9 3.27 13.88 22.27
CA LYS A 9 3.93 12.75 21.58
C LYS A 9 4.96 13.23 20.55
N ILE A 10 6.23 13.02 20.92
CA ILE A 10 7.42 13.17 20.08
C ILE A 10 7.21 12.37 18.79
N ARG A 11 7.12 13.05 17.64
CA ARG A 11 7.24 12.43 16.31
C ARG A 11 8.72 12.39 15.96
N ALA A 12 9.35 11.24 16.18
CA ALA A 12 10.63 10.95 15.59
C ALA A 12 10.43 10.82 14.07
N GLY A 13 11.14 11.66 13.32
CA GLY A 13 11.34 11.47 11.89
C GLY A 13 12.15 10.20 11.65
N TYR A 14 11.89 9.60 10.48
CA TYR A 14 12.71 8.57 9.85
C TYR A 14 12.88 7.25 10.61
N GLY A 15 12.27 6.21 10.03
CA GLY A 15 12.77 4.84 10.14
C GLY A 15 12.52 4.14 11.46
N HIS A 16 11.28 4.06 11.93
CA HIS A 16 10.92 3.02 12.90
C HIS A 16 9.55 2.44 12.57
N SER A 17 9.53 1.11 12.46
CA SER A 17 8.35 0.24 12.39
C SER A 17 7.50 0.39 13.64
N ILE A 18 6.86 1.55 13.83
CA ILE A 18 5.91 1.71 14.93
C ILE A 18 4.71 0.86 14.55
N LYS A 19 4.53 -0.23 15.29
CA LYS A 19 3.34 -1.07 15.36
C LYS A 19 2.16 -0.23 15.88
N VAL A 20 1.76 0.80 15.14
CA VAL A 20 0.43 1.37 15.29
C VAL A 20 -0.40 0.58 14.31
N GLU A 21 -1.05 -0.50 14.76
CA GLU A 21 -2.19 -0.99 14.00
C GLU A 21 -3.12 0.22 13.86
N PRO A 22 -3.40 0.70 12.63
CA PRO A 22 -4.20 1.90 12.49
C PRO A 22 -5.58 1.54 13.05
N LYS A 23 -5.98 2.24 14.11
CA LYS A 23 -7.16 1.83 14.91
C LYS A 23 -8.46 1.95 14.13
N GLU A 24 -8.46 2.67 13.02
CA GLU A 24 -9.66 2.95 12.23
C GLU A 24 -9.51 2.49 10.79
N ARG A 25 -10.52 1.76 10.30
CA ARG A 25 -10.65 1.40 8.88
C ARG A 25 -10.74 2.67 8.05
N CYS A 26 -10.10 2.64 6.88
CA CYS A 26 -10.19 3.74 5.93
C CYS A 26 -11.65 3.89 5.44
N ARG A 27 -12.27 5.04 5.73
CA ARG A 27 -13.65 5.36 5.29
C ARG A 27 -13.72 5.79 3.83
N GLU A 28 -12.66 6.43 3.35
CA GLU A 28 -12.55 6.94 1.98
C GLU A 28 -11.54 6.11 1.19
N LEU A 29 -11.99 4.95 0.72
CA LEU A 29 -11.21 4.10 -0.17
C LEU A 29 -11.51 4.47 -1.62
N PHE A 30 -10.45 4.65 -2.40
CA PHE A 30 -10.56 4.71 -3.85
C PHE A 30 -11.11 3.39 -4.41
N THR A 31 -11.71 3.44 -5.60
CA THR A 31 -12.13 2.24 -6.32
C THR A 31 -10.94 1.34 -6.65
N PHE A 32 -9.81 1.98 -6.98
CA PHE A 32 -8.54 1.32 -7.28
C PHE A 32 -7.39 1.99 -6.55
N LEU A 33 -6.43 1.18 -6.13
CA LEU A 33 -5.11 1.63 -5.68
C LEU A 33 -4.02 0.90 -6.46
N PHE A 34 -2.78 1.36 -6.33
CA PHE A 34 -1.67 0.88 -7.15
C PHE A 34 -0.46 0.48 -6.31
N ASP A 35 0.23 -0.60 -6.67
CA ASP A 35 1.56 -0.93 -6.15
C ASP A 35 2.53 -1.12 -7.31
N GLY A 36 3.73 -0.54 -7.17
CA GLY A 36 4.83 -0.81 -8.08
C GLY A 36 5.69 -1.94 -7.54
N THR A 37 5.76 -3.05 -8.26
CA THR A 37 6.57 -4.22 -7.88
C THR A 37 7.61 -4.55 -8.94
N SER A 38 8.53 -5.45 -8.62
CA SER A 38 9.50 -5.94 -9.58
C SER A 38 8.90 -7.08 -10.43
N PRO A 39 9.23 -7.19 -11.73
CA PRO A 39 8.68 -8.22 -12.61
C PRO A 39 8.85 -9.65 -12.08
N GLU A 40 9.95 -9.96 -11.39
CA GLU A 40 10.20 -11.30 -10.83
C GLU A 40 9.15 -11.72 -9.78
N ASN A 41 8.51 -10.76 -9.12
CA ASN A 41 7.50 -11.04 -8.10
C ASN A 41 6.11 -11.30 -8.71
N LEU A 42 5.87 -10.93 -9.97
CA LEU A 42 4.55 -11.03 -10.59
C LEU A 42 3.98 -12.43 -10.53
N ARG A 43 4.79 -13.44 -10.84
CA ARG A 43 4.33 -14.83 -10.89
C ARG A 43 3.83 -15.32 -9.52
N SER A 44 4.53 -14.94 -8.45
CA SER A 44 4.12 -15.28 -7.09
C SER A 44 2.89 -14.46 -6.69
N ILE A 45 2.87 -13.15 -6.98
CA ILE A 45 1.76 -12.25 -6.63
C ILE A 45 0.45 -12.68 -7.30
N LEU A 46 0.48 -13.04 -8.58
CA LEU A 46 -0.73 -13.48 -9.30
C LEU A 46 -1.23 -14.86 -8.87
N LYS A 47 -0.34 -15.69 -8.31
CA LYS A 47 -0.71 -17.03 -7.82
C LYS A 47 -1.18 -17.00 -6.37
N GLU A 48 -0.51 -16.25 -5.52
CA GLU A 48 -0.64 -16.32 -4.07
C GLU A 48 -1.28 -15.06 -3.48
N GLY A 49 -1.35 -13.97 -4.24
CA GLY A 49 -1.75 -12.65 -3.76
C GLY A 49 -0.57 -11.83 -3.23
N LEU A 50 -0.85 -10.60 -2.77
CA LEU A 50 0.12 -9.79 -2.05
C LEU A 50 0.10 -10.19 -0.59
N ASN A 51 1.03 -11.08 -0.23
CA ASN A 51 1.16 -11.59 1.13
C ASN A 51 2.52 -11.18 1.67
N LEU A 52 2.55 -10.52 2.82
CA LEU A 52 3.82 -10.17 3.44
C LEU A 52 4.24 -11.25 4.42
N GLN A 53 5.36 -11.91 4.12
CA GLN A 53 5.97 -12.86 5.04
C GLN A 53 6.74 -12.16 6.18
N ARG A 54 7.21 -10.91 5.98
CA ARG A 54 8.07 -10.17 6.94
C ARG A 54 7.72 -8.69 7.17
N ARG A 55 6.87 -8.07 6.34
CA ARG A 55 6.39 -6.69 6.57
C ARG A 55 5.00 -6.73 7.20
N ILE A 56 4.68 -5.70 7.97
CA ILE A 56 3.41 -5.66 8.73
C ILE A 56 2.23 -5.27 7.82
N PHE A 57 2.48 -4.48 6.74
CA PHE A 57 1.45 -4.04 5.79
C PHE A 57 1.97 -3.78 4.37
N VAL A 58 1.15 -4.12 3.37
CA VAL A 58 1.33 -3.82 1.94
C VAL A 58 0.96 -2.36 1.75
N HIS A 59 1.80 -1.59 1.07
CA HIS A 59 1.58 -0.17 0.84
C HIS A 59 1.08 0.06 -0.57
N PHE A 60 0.07 0.92 -0.72
CA PHE A 60 -0.48 1.30 -2.02
C PHE A 60 -0.49 2.81 -2.19
N SER A 61 -0.32 3.21 -3.45
CA SER A 61 -0.42 4.58 -3.95
C SER A 61 -1.81 4.83 -4.53
N SER A 62 -2.30 6.07 -4.45
CA SER A 62 -3.55 6.49 -5.09
C SER A 62 -3.41 6.82 -6.58
N THR A 63 -2.19 7.02 -7.07
CA THR A 63 -1.89 7.37 -8.46
C THR A 63 -0.89 6.40 -9.10
N LEU A 64 -0.88 6.32 -10.43
CA LEU A 64 0.06 5.50 -11.18
C LEU A 64 1.48 6.06 -11.10
N GLU A 65 1.60 7.39 -11.14
CA GLU A 65 2.86 8.13 -11.06
C GLU A 65 3.57 7.82 -9.75
N ASP A 66 2.85 7.86 -8.62
CA ASP A 66 3.39 7.53 -7.30
C ASP A 66 3.77 6.05 -7.21
N ALA A 67 2.93 5.15 -7.73
CA ALA A 67 3.24 3.71 -7.75
C ALA A 67 4.51 3.42 -8.58
N HIS A 68 4.67 4.10 -9.71
CA HIS A 68 5.85 3.98 -10.56
C HIS A 68 7.09 4.57 -9.91
N ALA A 69 6.99 5.73 -9.26
CA ALA A 69 8.09 6.34 -8.51
C ALA A 69 8.55 5.47 -7.33
N VAL A 70 7.62 4.86 -6.60
CA VAL A 70 7.92 3.91 -5.52
C VAL A 70 8.48 2.60 -6.09
N GLY A 71 7.90 2.08 -7.16
CA GLY A 71 8.33 0.86 -7.85
C GLY A 71 9.75 0.97 -8.38
N LYS A 72 10.14 2.13 -8.91
CA LYS A 72 11.51 2.42 -9.38
C LYS A 72 12.58 2.24 -8.32
N ARG A 73 12.23 2.38 -7.03
CA ARG A 73 13.14 2.12 -5.91
C ARG A 73 13.38 0.61 -5.70
N LYS A 74 12.46 -0.24 -6.15
CA LYS A 74 12.55 -1.70 -6.07
C LYS A 74 13.21 -2.29 -7.33
N SER A 75 12.91 -1.74 -8.50
CA SER A 75 13.36 -2.28 -9.79
C SER A 75 13.51 -1.16 -10.84
N PRO A 76 14.51 -1.20 -11.74
CA PRO A 76 14.63 -0.23 -12.83
C PRO A 76 13.44 -0.21 -13.79
N LYS A 77 12.77 -1.35 -13.96
CA LYS A 77 11.59 -1.53 -14.81
C LYS A 77 10.46 -2.11 -13.97
N PRO A 78 9.82 -1.31 -13.09
CA PRO A 78 8.77 -1.81 -12.24
C PRO A 78 7.51 -2.10 -13.04
N VAL A 79 6.75 -3.10 -12.61
CA VAL A 79 5.42 -3.39 -13.13
C VAL A 79 4.40 -2.84 -12.15
N ILE A 80 3.35 -2.22 -12.69
CA ILE A 80 2.30 -1.61 -11.89
C ILE A 80 1.16 -2.60 -11.72
N LEU A 81 0.77 -2.82 -10.47
CA LEU A 81 -0.40 -3.59 -10.10
C LEU A 81 -1.55 -2.64 -9.80
N LYS A 82 -2.72 -2.93 -10.36
CA LYS A 82 -3.99 -2.29 -10.05
C LYS A 82 -4.79 -3.18 -9.11
N ILE A 83 -5.17 -2.64 -7.96
CA ILE A 83 -5.88 -3.35 -6.91
C ILE A 83 -7.33 -2.89 -6.85
N GLU A 84 -8.29 -3.79 -6.96
CA GLU A 84 -9.73 -3.49 -6.85
C GLU A 84 -10.17 -3.29 -5.39
N THR A 85 -9.69 -2.22 -4.77
CA THR A 85 -9.83 -1.97 -3.33
C THR A 85 -11.27 -1.86 -2.85
N LYS A 86 -12.20 -1.35 -3.67
CA LYS A 86 -13.63 -1.30 -3.32
C LYS A 86 -14.31 -2.68 -3.30
N ARG A 87 -13.82 -3.65 -4.08
CA ARG A 87 -14.29 -5.03 -4.02
C ARG A 87 -13.61 -5.78 -2.89
N ALA A 88 -12.29 -5.62 -2.78
CA ALA A 88 -11.49 -6.22 -1.73
C ALA A 88 -11.92 -5.79 -0.33
N SER A 89 -12.42 -4.55 -0.14
CA SER A 89 -12.83 -4.03 1.17
C SER A 89 -13.96 -4.81 1.86
N LYS A 90 -14.65 -5.70 1.14
CA LYS A 90 -15.65 -6.62 1.69
C LYS A 90 -15.03 -7.72 2.55
N GLU A 91 -13.77 -8.07 2.31
CA GLU A 91 -13.06 -9.18 2.97
C GLU A 91 -11.66 -8.79 3.47
N VAL A 92 -11.11 -7.67 2.99
CA VAL A 92 -9.81 -7.12 3.38
C VAL A 92 -10.00 -5.80 4.10
N SER A 93 -9.36 -5.66 5.26
CA SER A 93 -9.31 -4.37 5.96
C SER A 93 -8.21 -3.49 5.37
N PHE A 94 -8.55 -2.25 5.08
CA PHE A 94 -7.62 -1.22 4.64
C PHE A 94 -7.52 -0.10 5.67
N TRP A 95 -6.33 0.48 5.73
CA TRP A 95 -6.02 1.61 6.60
C TRP A 95 -5.34 2.71 5.80
N LYS A 96 -5.39 3.95 6.30
CA LYS A 96 -4.71 5.09 5.71
C LYS A 96 -3.65 5.59 6.67
N GLU A 97 -2.42 5.71 6.20
CA GLU A 97 -1.30 6.28 6.95
C GLU A 97 -0.69 7.43 6.13
N ALA A 98 -0.90 8.67 6.62
CA ALA A 98 -0.57 9.89 5.89
C ALA A 98 -1.12 9.87 4.45
N ASN A 99 -0.24 9.73 3.46
CA ASN A 99 -0.57 9.73 2.03
C ASN A 99 -0.59 8.33 1.40
N MET A 100 -0.49 7.27 2.22
CA MET A 100 -0.42 5.89 1.76
C MET A 100 -1.58 5.07 2.32
N TYR A 101 -1.92 4.00 1.60
CA TYR A 101 -2.92 3.04 2.04
C TYR A 101 -2.25 1.72 2.37
N LEU A 102 -2.79 1.03 3.37
CA LEU A 102 -2.22 -0.17 3.94
C LEU A 102 -3.23 -1.32 3.93
N ALA A 103 -2.78 -2.54 3.64
CA ALA A 103 -3.54 -3.77 3.87
C ALA A 103 -2.62 -4.90 4.38
N LYS A 104 -3.16 -5.88 5.11
CA LYS A 104 -2.36 -7.03 5.59
C LYS A 104 -2.04 -8.01 4.46
N SER A 105 -3.03 -8.31 3.62
CA SER A 105 -2.90 -9.14 2.43
C SER A 105 -3.93 -8.74 1.39
N ILE A 106 -3.62 -8.99 0.11
CA ILE A 106 -4.58 -8.84 -0.99
C ILE A 106 -4.68 -10.18 -1.72
N PRO A 107 -5.86 -10.82 -1.73
CA PRO A 107 -6.11 -11.99 -2.54
C PRO A 107 -5.88 -11.74 -4.04
N PRO A 108 -5.36 -12.72 -4.80
CA PRO A 108 -4.98 -12.53 -6.21
C PRO A 108 -6.15 -12.12 -7.11
N GLN A 109 -7.40 -12.49 -6.77
CA GLN A 109 -8.58 -12.12 -7.56
C GLN A 109 -8.84 -10.61 -7.66
N TYR A 110 -8.19 -9.80 -6.80
CA TYR A 110 -8.30 -8.33 -6.84
C TYR A 110 -7.09 -7.65 -7.45
N ILE A 111 -6.11 -8.40 -7.92
CA ILE A 111 -4.84 -7.89 -8.43
C ILE A 111 -4.83 -8.04 -9.95
N HIS A 112 -4.66 -6.91 -10.63
CA HIS A 112 -4.57 -6.86 -12.08
C HIS A 112 -3.24 -6.23 -12.47
N VAL A 113 -2.55 -6.81 -13.44
CA VAL A 113 -1.34 -6.19 -14.01
C VAL A 113 -1.79 -5.08 -14.96
N LEU A 114 -1.29 -3.88 -14.73
CA LEU A 114 -1.34 -2.81 -15.73
C LEU A 114 -0.09 -2.93 -16.58
N ASP A 115 -0.23 -3.67 -17.67
CA ASP A 115 0.75 -3.63 -18.75
C ASP A 115 0.51 -2.34 -19.56
N ASN A 116 1.56 -1.53 -19.69
CA ASN A 116 1.62 -0.43 -20.66
C ASN A 116 2.22 -0.95 -21.97
#